data_AF-A0AAV2ITT4-F1
#
_entry.id   AF-A0AAV2ITT4-F1
#
_cell.length_a   1.000
_cell.length_b   1.000
_cell.length_c   1.000
_cell.angle_alpha   90.00
_cell.angle_beta   90.00
_cell.angle_gamma   90.00
#
_symmetry.space_group_name_H-M   'P 1'
#
loop_
_entity.id
_entity.type
_entity.pdbx_description
1 polymer ?
#
loop_
_entity_poly.entity_id
_entity_poly.type
_entity_poly.pdbx_seq_one_letter_code
_entity_poly.pdbx_strand_id
1 'polypeptide(L)'
;MSATAKSYEFQAETTQLLNLMINSLYTHKDIFLRELISNASDALDRLRFESLTDSKILFDSEKLEILIQTDAENHTLTISDNGIGMSQDEIINNIGTIAKSGTSELRDEIGKADYQEQVFKLIGQFGVGFYSAFMVADKV
;
A
#
# COMPACT_ATOMS: atom_id res chain seq x y z
N MET A 1 -16.30 2.10 -25.48
CA MET A 1 -14.99 2.57 -25.95
C MET A 1 -13.94 1.70 -25.27
N SER A 2 -13.03 1.07 -26.01
CA SER A 2 -11.95 0.29 -25.39
C SER A 2 -10.98 1.26 -24.73
N ALA A 3 -10.89 1.25 -23.40
CA ALA A 3 -9.89 2.04 -22.70
C ALA A 3 -8.50 1.59 -23.16
N THR A 4 -7.68 2.52 -23.66
CA THR A 4 -6.30 2.26 -24.04
C THR A 4 -5.47 2.06 -22.77
N ALA A 5 -4.93 0.85 -22.59
CA ALA A 5 -4.05 0.56 -21.46
C ALA A 5 -2.78 1.43 -21.56
N LYS A 6 -2.45 2.13 -20.46
CA LYS A 6 -1.17 2.84 -20.31
C LYS A 6 -0.27 2.02 -19.39
N SER A 7 0.96 1.80 -19.81
CA SER A 7 1.99 1.16 -18.99
C SER A 7 2.94 2.22 -18.44
N TYR A 8 3.33 2.07 -17.18
CA TYR A 8 4.28 2.93 -16.49
C TYR A 8 5.38 2.05 -15.92
N GLU A 9 6.62 2.50 -16.01
CA GLU A 9 7.74 1.80 -15.37
C GLU A 9 7.96 2.35 -13.96
N PHE A 10 8.24 1.45 -13.03
CA PHE A 10 8.69 1.83 -11.69
C PHE A 10 10.03 2.57 -11.79
N GLN A 11 10.19 3.59 -10.96
CA GLN A 11 11.47 4.29 -10.84
C GLN A 11 12.53 3.38 -10.19
N ALA A 12 13.80 3.61 -10.49
CA ALA A 12 14.91 2.74 -10.06
C ALA A 12 14.95 2.53 -8.54
N GLU A 13 14.62 3.57 -7.78
CA GLU A 13 14.54 3.56 -6.32
C GLU A 13 13.47 2.59 -5.80
N THR A 14 12.36 2.45 -6.54
CA THR A 14 11.25 1.54 -6.20
C THR A 14 11.67 0.08 -6.37
N THR A 15 12.34 -0.22 -7.47
CA THR A 15 12.89 -1.56 -7.74
C THR A 15 13.92 -1.97 -6.69
N GLN A 16 14.78 -1.04 -6.25
CA GLN A 16 15.76 -1.30 -5.20
C GLN A 16 15.10 -1.55 -3.84
N LEU A 17 14.08 -0.76 -3.49
CA LEU A 17 13.33 -0.96 -2.26
C LEU A 17 12.62 -2.32 -2.24
N LEU A 18 11.96 -2.69 -3.34
CA LEU A 18 11.33 -4.01 -3.51
C LEU A 18 12.32 -5.14 -3.24
N ASN A 19 13.50 -5.08 -3.87
CA ASN A 19 14.55 -6.06 -3.64
C ASN A 19 15.01 -6.10 -2.18
N LEU A 20 15.11 -4.96 -1.50
CA LEU A 20 15.50 -4.89 -0.10
C LEU A 20 14.43 -5.52 0.80
N MET A 21 13.15 -5.21 0.58
CA MET A 21 12.04 -5.75 1.38
C MET A 21 11.92 -7.26 1.23
N ILE A 22 12.01 -7.78 0.01
CA ILE A 22 11.95 -9.22 -0.26
C ILE A 22 13.07 -9.97 0.48
N ASN A 23 14.29 -9.43 0.49
CA ASN A 23 15.43 -10.08 1.12
C ASN A 23 15.47 -9.92 2.65
N SER A 24 15.04 -8.78 3.18
CA SER A 24 15.11 -8.48 4.63
C SER A 24 13.96 -9.08 5.42
N LEU A 25 12.77 -9.23 4.82
CA LEU A 25 11.53 -9.54 5.55
C LEU A 25 10.94 -10.93 5.24
N TYR A 26 11.64 -11.74 4.47
CA TYR A 26 11.18 -13.04 3.98
C TYR A 26 10.60 -13.98 5.07
N THR A 27 11.01 -13.81 6.32
CA THR A 27 10.61 -14.65 7.46
C THR A 27 9.25 -14.28 8.08
N HIS A 28 8.74 -13.07 7.85
CA HIS A 28 7.49 -12.55 8.42
C HIS A 28 6.54 -12.10 7.32
N LYS A 29 6.09 -13.06 6.51
CA LYS A 29 5.24 -12.82 5.36
C LYS A 29 3.84 -12.35 5.68
N ASP A 30 3.38 -12.52 6.91
CA ASP A 30 2.07 -12.09 7.43
C ASP A 30 1.95 -10.56 7.55
N ILE A 31 3.07 -9.85 7.58
CA ILE A 31 3.09 -8.40 7.74
C ILE A 31 2.37 -7.63 6.63
N PHE A 32 2.33 -8.18 5.42
CA PHE A 32 1.63 -7.53 4.32
C PHE A 32 0.16 -7.25 4.64
N LEU A 33 -0.48 -8.16 5.39
CA LEU A 33 -1.88 -8.02 5.74
C LEU A 33 -2.07 -6.85 6.71
N ARG A 34 -1.14 -6.67 7.65
CA ARG A 34 -1.12 -5.52 8.57
C ARG A 34 -1.01 -4.21 7.79
N GLU A 35 -0.08 -4.14 6.84
CA GLU A 35 0.16 -2.92 6.05
C GLU A 35 -1.05 -2.57 5.17
N LEU A 36 -1.62 -3.55 4.47
CA LEU A 36 -2.77 -3.32 3.60
C LEU A 36 -4.03 -2.94 4.39
N ILE A 37 -4.25 -3.55 5.55
CA ILE A 37 -5.36 -3.16 6.44
C ILE A 37 -5.13 -1.75 7.01
N SER A 38 -3.90 -1.38 7.37
CA SER A 38 -3.58 -0.03 7.83
C SER A 38 -3.89 1.01 6.77
N ASN A 39 -3.46 0.78 5.52
CA ASN A 39 -3.75 1.68 4.40
C ASN A 39 -5.26 1.84 4.14
N ALA A 40 -6.00 0.73 4.20
CA ALA A 40 -7.45 0.76 4.07
C ALA A 40 -8.12 1.53 5.22
N SER A 41 -7.64 1.36 6.47
CA SER A 41 -8.11 2.13 7.62
C SER A 41 -7.87 3.63 7.43
N ASP A 42 -6.67 4.02 6.96
CA ASP A 42 -6.33 5.42 6.70
C ASP A 42 -7.25 6.02 5.60
N ALA A 43 -7.59 5.23 4.57
CA ALA A 43 -8.51 5.67 3.52
C ALA A 43 -9.93 5.91 4.05
N LEU A 44 -10.42 5.05 4.95
CA LEU A 44 -11.72 5.21 5.62
C LEU A 44 -11.71 6.41 6.56
N ASP A 45 -10.65 6.61 7.33
CA ASP A 45 -10.52 7.74 8.25
C ASP A 45 -10.44 9.07 7.50
N ARG A 46 -9.71 9.11 6.37
CA ARG A 46 -9.69 10.29 5.48
C ARG A 46 -11.08 10.60 4.93
N LEU A 47 -11.80 9.60 4.43
CA LEU A 47 -13.17 9.78 3.95
C LEU A 47 -14.09 10.33 5.04
N ARG A 48 -13.99 9.75 6.25
CA ARG A 48 -14.75 10.21 7.41
C ARG A 48 -14.41 11.64 7.78
N PHE A 49 -13.15 12.04 7.75
CA PHE A 49 -12.73 13.41 8.05
C PHE A 49 -13.28 14.41 7.02
N GLU A 50 -13.14 14.12 5.73
CA GLU A 50 -13.67 14.97 4.65
C GLU A 50 -15.20 15.11 4.71
N SER A 51 -15.91 14.09 5.17
CA SER A 51 -17.37 14.18 5.35
C SER A 51 -17.82 15.17 6.42
N LEU A 52 -16.92 15.54 7.35
CA LEU A 52 -17.22 16.56 8.36
C LEU A 52 -17.35 17.95 7.74
N THR A 53 -16.73 18.18 6.58
CA THR A 53 -16.75 19.46 5.85
C THR A 53 -17.69 19.41 4.64
N ASP A 54 -17.83 18.27 3.97
CA ASP A 54 -18.78 18.04 2.88
C ASP A 54 -19.60 16.76 3.10
N SER A 55 -20.80 16.94 3.63
CA SER A 55 -21.72 15.83 3.93
C SER A 55 -22.24 15.08 2.70
N LYS A 56 -21.96 15.54 1.47
CA LYS A 56 -22.34 14.83 0.24
C LYS A 56 -21.38 13.71 -0.13
N ILE A 57 -20.19 13.69 0.47
CA ILE A 57 -19.15 12.71 0.18
C ILE A 57 -19.50 11.34 0.79
N LEU A 58 -20.18 11.34 1.94
CA LEU A 58 -20.67 10.13 2.59
C LEU A 58 -22.16 9.98 2.27
N PHE A 59 -22.51 8.94 1.52
CA PHE A 59 -23.92 8.58 1.35
C PHE A 59 -24.44 8.06 2.69
N ASP A 60 -25.56 8.60 3.18
CA ASP A 60 -26.17 8.35 4.52
C ASP A 60 -26.38 6.86 4.89
N SER A 61 -26.19 5.93 3.96
CA SER A 61 -26.37 4.47 4.15
C SER A 61 -25.09 3.63 4.00
N GLU A 62 -23.93 4.22 3.71
CA GLU A 62 -22.71 3.44 3.50
C GLU A 62 -21.94 3.23 4.80
N LYS A 63 -21.94 1.98 5.26
CA LYS A 63 -21.08 1.53 6.35
C LYS A 63 -19.64 1.52 5.83
N LEU A 64 -18.75 2.28 6.47
CA LEU A 64 -17.31 2.21 6.24
C LEU A 64 -16.79 0.83 6.66
N GLU A 65 -16.17 0.11 5.73
CA GLU A 65 -15.71 -1.24 5.98
C GLU A 65 -14.51 -1.65 5.12
N ILE A 66 -13.80 -2.67 5.62
CA ILE A 66 -12.73 -3.36 4.92
C ILE A 66 -13.19 -4.81 4.74
N LEU A 67 -13.20 -5.27 3.49
CA LEU A 67 -13.58 -6.62 3.10
C LEU A 67 -12.33 -7.40 2.71
N ILE A 68 -12.21 -8.62 3.25
CA ILE A 68 -11.13 -9.54 2.94
C ILE A 68 -11.76 -10.82 2.38
N GLN A 69 -11.41 -11.15 1.14
CA GLN A 69 -11.97 -12.29 0.42
C GLN A 69 -10.84 -13.17 -0.11
N THR A 70 -11.01 -14.48 0.04
CA THR A 70 -10.07 -15.49 -0.46
C THR A 70 -10.73 -16.28 -1.58
N ASP A 71 -10.02 -16.46 -2.69
CA ASP A 71 -10.39 -17.36 -3.77
C ASP A 71 -9.34 -18.46 -3.88
N ALA A 72 -9.71 -19.65 -3.39
CA ALA A 72 -8.81 -20.80 -3.40
C ALA A 72 -8.63 -21.42 -4.79
N GLU A 73 -9.59 -21.22 -5.70
CA GLU A 73 -9.52 -21.76 -7.06
C GLU A 73 -8.56 -20.93 -7.92
N ASN A 74 -8.64 -19.60 -7.80
CA ASN A 74 -7.77 -18.67 -8.53
C ASN A 74 -6.49 -18.30 -7.77
N HIS A 75 -6.31 -18.81 -6.55
CA HIS A 75 -5.20 -18.47 -5.66
C HIS A 75 -5.04 -16.95 -5.42
N THR A 76 -6.15 -16.24 -5.24
CA THR A 76 -6.16 -14.80 -5.01
C THR A 76 -6.64 -14.45 -3.61
N LEU A 77 -6.10 -13.34 -3.10
CA LEU A 77 -6.55 -12.67 -1.89
C LEU A 77 -6.94 -11.24 -2.30
N THR A 78 -8.16 -10.85 -2.01
CA THR A 78 -8.69 -9.52 -2.29
C THR A 78 -8.92 -8.79 -0.97
N ILE A 79 -8.36 -7.59 -0.87
CA ILE A 79 -8.63 -6.65 0.22
C ILE A 79 -9.24 -5.42 -0.43
N SER A 80 -10.43 -5.02 0.03
CA SER A 80 -11.17 -3.90 -0.53
C SER A 80 -11.73 -3.02 0.58
N ASP A 81 -11.64 -1.72 0.39
CA ASP A 81 -12.27 -0.72 1.25
C ASP A 81 -13.17 0.18 0.43
N ASN A 82 -14.13 0.82 1.10
CA ASN A 82 -14.93 1.91 0.56
C ASN A 82 -14.49 3.26 1.12
N GLY A 83 -13.18 3.48 1.26
CA GLY A 83 -12.59 4.73 1.70
C GLY A 83 -12.54 5.79 0.59
N ILE A 84 -11.71 6.81 0.81
CA ILE A 84 -11.63 7.98 -0.08
C ILE A 84 -11.13 7.65 -1.50
N GLY A 85 -10.47 6.50 -1.66
CA GLY A 85 -9.88 6.05 -2.91
C GLY A 85 -8.71 6.92 -3.38
N MET A 86 -8.33 6.74 -4.65
CA MET A 86 -7.28 7.52 -5.30
C MET A 86 -7.69 7.83 -6.75
N SER A 87 -7.36 9.04 -7.19
CA SER A 87 -7.37 9.42 -8.59
C SER A 87 -6.23 8.75 -9.37
N GLN A 88 -6.30 8.78 -10.70
CA GLN A 88 -5.24 8.25 -11.56
C GLN A 88 -3.87 8.90 -11.28
N ASP A 89 -3.85 10.21 -11.07
CA ASP A 89 -2.61 10.95 -10.80
C ASP A 89 -2.04 10.58 -9.42
N GLU A 90 -2.90 10.37 -8.41
CA GLU A 90 -2.47 9.87 -7.10
C GLU A 90 -1.89 8.46 -7.19
N ILE A 91 -2.47 7.57 -8.00
CA ILE A 91 -1.90 6.23 -8.23
C ILE A 91 -0.51 6.35 -8.85
N ILE A 92 -0.34 7.17 -9.88
CA ILE A 92 0.97 7.35 -10.55
C ILE A 92 1.99 7.97 -9.58
N ASN A 93 1.58 8.90 -8.74
CA ASN A 93 2.46 9.64 -7.84
C ASN A 93 2.74 8.96 -6.50
N ASN A 94 1.87 8.06 -6.03
CA ASN A 94 2.00 7.39 -4.73
C ASN A 94 2.47 5.93 -4.90
N ILE A 95 1.98 5.23 -5.94
CA ILE A 95 2.35 3.85 -6.26
C ILE A 95 3.38 3.80 -7.39
N GLY A 96 3.19 4.57 -8.46
CA GLY A 96 4.13 4.53 -9.61
C GLY A 96 5.47 5.24 -9.34
N THR A 97 5.43 6.23 -8.46
CA THR A 97 6.57 7.04 -8.03
C THR A 97 6.59 6.94 -6.52
N ILE A 98 7.59 6.32 -5.90
CA ILE A 98 7.65 6.44 -4.44
C ILE A 98 7.94 7.90 -4.13
N ALA A 99 7.02 8.54 -3.41
CA ALA A 99 7.01 9.97 -3.15
C ALA A 99 8.39 10.48 -2.73
N LYS A 100 8.81 11.54 -3.41
CA LYS A 100 10.07 12.28 -3.25
C LYS A 100 10.33 12.65 -1.78
N SER A 101 11.14 11.85 -1.08
CA SER A 101 12.21 12.28 -0.15
C SER A 101 12.61 11.19 0.85
N GLY A 102 11.71 10.24 1.16
CA GLY A 102 11.93 9.29 2.26
C GLY A 102 12.66 7.99 1.89
N THR A 103 12.71 7.58 0.62
CA THR A 103 13.24 6.26 0.23
C THR A 103 14.74 6.11 0.39
N SER A 104 15.51 7.17 0.15
CA SER A 104 16.97 7.13 0.35
C SER A 104 17.31 7.05 1.84
N GLU A 105 16.61 7.83 2.67
CA GLU A 105 16.77 7.79 4.13
C GLU A 105 16.32 6.43 4.68
N LEU A 106 15.17 5.93 4.25
CA LEU A 106 14.67 4.60 4.57
C LEU A 106 15.68 3.52 4.20
N ARG A 107 16.27 3.58 3.00
CA ARG A 107 17.30 2.61 2.57
C ARG A 107 18.49 2.63 3.51
N ASP A 108 18.98 3.81 3.84
CA ASP A 108 20.13 3.97 4.71
C ASP A 108 19.81 3.51 6.14
N GLU A 109 18.58 3.68 6.62
CA GLU A 109 18.11 3.18 7.93
C GLU A 109 17.88 1.66 7.94
N ILE A 110 17.29 1.08 6.90
CA ILE A 110 17.14 -0.37 6.77
C ILE A 110 18.51 -1.04 6.64
N GLY A 111 19.45 -0.46 5.88
CA GLY A 111 20.81 -0.98 5.76
C GLY A 111 21.60 -0.95 7.07
N LYS A 112 21.19 -0.13 8.04
CA LYS A 112 21.77 -0.04 9.40
C LYS A 112 20.95 -0.80 10.45
N ALA A 113 19.78 -1.31 10.09
CA ALA A 113 18.90 -1.99 11.03
C ALA A 113 19.46 -3.38 11.35
N ASP A 114 19.89 -3.59 12.60
CA ASP A 114 20.38 -4.89 13.07
C ASP A 114 19.25 -5.91 13.28
N TYR A 115 17.98 -5.45 13.29
CA TYR A 115 16.81 -6.27 13.61
C TYR A 115 15.65 -6.02 12.67
N GLN A 116 14.99 -7.09 12.25
CA GLN A 116 13.81 -7.07 11.36
C GLN A 116 12.66 -6.21 11.91
N GLU A 117 12.49 -6.16 13.24
CA GLU A 117 11.45 -5.35 13.87
C GLU A 117 11.63 -3.83 13.63
N GLN A 118 12.88 -3.38 13.50
CA GLN A 118 13.17 -1.99 13.15
C GLN A 118 12.77 -1.73 11.70
N VAL A 119 13.12 -2.63 10.78
CA VAL A 119 12.71 -2.56 9.36
C VAL A 119 11.19 -2.46 9.22
N PHE A 120 10.43 -3.21 10.02
CA PHE A 120 8.96 -3.15 10.02
C PHE A 120 8.39 -1.81 10.47
N LYS A 121 8.98 -1.18 11.48
CA LYS A 121 8.54 0.16 11.93
C LYS A 121 8.84 1.22 10.88
N LEU A 122 9.98 1.08 10.21
CA LEU A 122 10.38 1.99 9.14
C LEU A 122 9.42 1.88 7.94
N ILE A 123 9.01 0.68 7.53
CA ILE A 123 8.07 0.51 6.41
C ILE A 123 6.73 1.22 6.64
N GLY A 124 6.16 1.07 7.84
CA GLY A 124 4.92 1.76 8.21
C GLY A 124 5.10 3.28 8.26
N GLN A 125 6.21 3.76 8.86
CA GLN A 125 6.49 5.20 8.95
C GLN A 125 6.70 5.87 7.58
N PHE A 126 7.33 5.16 6.64
CA PHE A 126 7.66 5.71 5.32
C PHE A 126 6.57 5.47 4.27
N GLY A 127 5.45 4.84 4.63
CA GLY A 127 4.30 4.66 3.74
C GLY A 127 4.56 3.72 2.56
N VAL A 128 5.55 2.82 2.68
CA VAL A 128 5.92 1.87 1.62
C VAL A 128 5.30 0.48 1.84
N GLY A 129 4.39 0.36 2.82
CA GLY A 129 3.73 -0.88 3.21
C GLY A 129 3.01 -1.60 2.07
N PHE A 130 2.52 -0.88 1.05
CA PHE A 130 1.88 -1.47 -0.13
C PHE A 130 2.75 -2.55 -0.80
N TYR A 131 4.05 -2.29 -0.94
CA TYR A 131 4.97 -3.17 -1.66
C TYR A 131 5.28 -4.47 -0.91
N SER A 132 4.96 -4.55 0.39
CA SER A 132 5.07 -5.81 1.14
C SER A 132 4.13 -6.91 0.60
N ALA A 133 3.10 -6.55 -0.17
CA ALA A 133 2.24 -7.51 -0.87
C ALA A 133 3.03 -8.43 -1.82
N PHE A 134 4.09 -7.92 -2.46
CA PHE A 134 4.96 -8.71 -3.33
C PHE A 134 5.81 -9.75 -2.58
N MET A 135 5.79 -9.77 -1.24
CA MET A 135 6.42 -10.84 -0.46
C MET A 135 5.63 -12.16 -0.51
N VAL A 136 4.34 -12.09 -0.85
CA VAL A 136 3.40 -13.21 -0.88
C VAL A 136 2.69 -13.38 -2.22
N ALA A 137 2.76 -12.39 -3.11
CA ALA A 137 2.09 -12.41 -4.41
C ALA A 137 3.07 -12.11 -5.54
N ASP A 138 2.99 -12.90 -6.62
CA ASP A 138 3.75 -12.63 -7.86
C ASP A 138 3.17 -11.45 -8.65
N LYS A 139 1.89 -11.11 -8.40
CA LYS A 139 1.15 -10.04 -9.06
C LYS A 139 0.15 -9.41 -8.10
N VAL A 140 0.08 -8.08 -8.13
CA VAL A 140 -0.88 -7.24 -7.39
C VAL A 140 -1.62 -6.36 -8.40
#